data_AF-A0A0K8WAJ0-F1
#
_entry.id   AF-A0A0K8WAJ0-F1
#
_cell.length_a   1.000
_cell.length_b   1.000
_cell.length_c   1.000
_cell.angle_alpha   90.00
_cell.angle_beta   90.00
_cell.angle_gamma   90.00
#
_symmetry.space_group_name_H-M   'P 1'
#
loop_
_entity.id
_entity.type
_entity.pdbx_description
1 polymer ?
#
loop_
_entity_poly.entity_id
_entity_poly.type
_entity_poly.pdbx_seq_one_letter_code
_entity_poly.pdbx_strand_id
1 'polypeptide(L)'
;MSSLPSKKAKLSNDGDGNATTANAPNEEESEALELIDACQNEIDALNEKASEEILKVEQKYNKLRKPCYEKRSELVKRIPNFWVTAFINHPQVSAILDEEEEECLHALTKLEVEEFEDIKSGYRIHFYFDENPYFENKVLTKEFHLGSGSMCYIKVHL
;
A
#
# COMPACT_ATOMS: atom_id res chain seq x y z
N MET A 1 -7.65 9.35 -10.86
CA MET A 1 -8.65 8.42 -11.42
C MET A 1 -9.64 9.22 -12.24
N SER A 2 -9.47 9.27 -13.56
CA SER A 2 -10.50 9.76 -14.48
C SER A 2 -10.60 8.78 -15.63
N SER A 3 -11.72 8.06 -15.63
CA SER A 3 -12.10 7.06 -16.62
C SER A 3 -12.45 7.71 -17.96
N LEU A 4 -11.95 7.16 -19.06
CA LEU A 4 -12.41 7.46 -20.41
C LEU A 4 -13.60 6.56 -20.76
N PRO A 5 -14.70 7.06 -21.37
CA PRO A 5 -15.80 6.20 -21.81
C PRO A 5 -15.54 5.53 -23.16
N SER A 6 -15.93 4.26 -23.21
CA SER A 6 -15.87 3.33 -24.34
C SER A 6 -16.77 3.68 -25.53
N LYS A 7 -16.29 3.31 -26.72
CA LYS A 7 -16.93 3.29 -28.05
C LYS A 7 -18.40 2.83 -28.08
N LYS A 8 -19.19 3.45 -28.97
CA LYS A 8 -20.30 2.79 -29.69
C LYS A 8 -20.27 3.15 -31.18
N ALA A 9 -20.24 2.10 -31.99
CA ALA A 9 -20.21 2.12 -33.45
C ALA A 9 -21.59 2.39 -34.06
N LYS A 10 -21.61 3.03 -35.23
CA LYS A 10 -22.66 2.82 -36.24
C LYS A 10 -22.06 2.97 -37.64
N LEU A 11 -21.95 1.84 -38.33
CA LEU A 11 -21.60 1.71 -39.73
C LEU A 11 -22.83 2.02 -40.60
N SER A 12 -22.64 2.78 -41.66
CA SER A 12 -23.37 2.60 -42.91
C SER A 12 -22.40 2.79 -44.07
N ASN A 13 -22.23 1.69 -44.79
CA ASN A 13 -21.41 1.45 -45.97
C ASN A 13 -21.89 2.28 -47.17
N ASP A 14 -20.97 2.78 -47.99
CA ASP A 14 -21.00 2.62 -49.45
C ASP A 14 -19.74 3.19 -50.11
N GLY A 15 -19.10 2.36 -50.95
CA GLY A 15 -18.45 2.84 -52.16
C GLY A 15 -16.93 3.00 -52.16
N ASP A 16 -16.29 1.94 -52.63
CA ASP A 16 -15.21 1.96 -53.63
C ASP A 16 -13.76 1.87 -53.15
N GLY A 17 -13.02 1.00 -53.83
CA GLY A 17 -11.76 0.44 -53.38
C GLY A 17 -10.61 1.43 -53.40
N ASN A 18 -9.83 1.46 -52.32
CA ASN A 18 -8.39 1.61 -52.45
C ASN A 18 -7.67 0.85 -51.34
N ALA A 19 -6.54 0.27 -51.74
CA ALA A 19 -5.70 -0.65 -51.02
C ALA A 19 -5.30 -0.17 -49.62
N THR A 20 -5.12 -1.14 -48.75
CA THR A 20 -4.27 -1.11 -47.55
C THR A 20 -3.01 -0.28 -47.80
N THR A 21 -3.00 0.98 -47.36
CA THR A 21 -1.75 1.69 -47.06
C THR A 21 -1.59 1.65 -45.54
N ALA A 22 -0.93 0.59 -45.07
CA ALA A 22 -0.12 0.73 -43.87
C ALA A 22 0.95 1.79 -44.23
N ASN A 23 0.62 3.07 -44.02
CA ASN A 23 1.58 4.14 -44.21
C ASN A 23 2.68 3.92 -43.17
N ALA A 24 3.87 3.56 -43.64
CA ALA A 24 5.06 3.65 -42.83
C ALA A 24 5.15 5.08 -42.28
N PRO A 25 5.53 5.27 -41.00
CA PRO A 25 5.70 6.60 -40.44
C PRO A 25 6.61 7.40 -41.35
N ASN A 26 6.21 8.62 -41.69
CA ASN A 26 7.08 9.50 -42.46
C ASN A 26 8.28 9.93 -41.60
N GLU A 27 9.33 10.46 -42.23
CA GLU A 27 10.60 10.77 -41.56
C GLU A 27 10.41 11.78 -40.40
N GLU A 28 9.50 12.76 -40.57
CA GLU A 28 9.15 13.75 -39.54
C GLU A 28 8.41 13.13 -38.35
N GLU A 29 7.49 12.19 -38.59
CA GLU A 29 6.78 11.43 -37.55
C GLU A 29 7.74 10.53 -36.77
N SER A 30 8.72 9.92 -37.46
CA SER A 30 9.76 9.11 -36.82
C SER A 30 10.65 9.96 -35.91
N GLU A 31 11.11 11.12 -36.39
CA GLU A 31 11.90 12.07 -35.60
C GLU A 31 11.11 12.58 -34.39
N ALA A 32 9.83 12.92 -34.57
CA ALA A 32 8.97 13.34 -33.47
C ALA A 32 8.79 12.24 -32.40
N LEU A 33 8.66 10.97 -32.79
CA LEU A 33 8.59 9.85 -31.86
C LEU A 33 9.87 9.67 -31.05
N GLU A 34 11.04 9.81 -31.68
CA GLU A 34 12.33 9.76 -30.99
C GLU A 34 12.48 10.89 -29.97
N LEU A 35 12.06 12.10 -30.32
CA LEU A 35 12.06 13.24 -29.40
C LEU A 35 11.10 13.04 -28.22
N ILE A 36 9.92 12.48 -28.47
CA ILE A 36 8.96 12.14 -27.40
C ILE A 36 9.55 11.09 -26.46
N ASP A 37 10.19 10.05 -26.98
CA ASP A 37 10.84 9.02 -26.16
C ASP A 37 11.95 9.61 -25.29
N ALA A 38 12.78 10.49 -25.85
CA ALA A 38 13.79 11.24 -25.09
C ALA A 38 13.17 12.05 -23.95
N CYS A 39 12.07 12.78 -24.20
CA CYS A 39 11.35 13.50 -23.16
C CYS A 39 10.77 12.57 -22.09
N GLN A 40 10.22 11.41 -22.47
CA GLN A 40 9.67 10.44 -21.51
C GLN A 40 10.77 9.88 -20.61
N ASN A 41 11.94 9.58 -21.16
CA ASN A 41 13.11 9.15 -20.39
C ASN A 41 13.56 10.21 -19.37
N GLU A 42 13.52 11.50 -19.73
CA GLU A 42 13.80 12.59 -18.80
C GLU A 42 12.74 12.69 -17.67
N ILE A 43 11.46 12.54 -18.01
CA ILE A 43 10.36 12.52 -17.02
C ILE A 43 10.54 11.35 -16.05
N ASP A 44 10.86 10.16 -16.55
CA ASP A 44 11.05 8.97 -15.73
C ASP A 44 12.27 9.13 -14.80
N ALA A 45 13.36 9.72 -15.28
CA ALA A 45 14.52 10.06 -14.45
C ALA A 45 14.17 11.06 -13.33
N LEU A 46 13.34 12.06 -13.62
CA LEU A 46 12.84 13.00 -12.61
C LEU A 46 11.94 12.32 -11.57
N ASN A 47 11.05 11.42 -12.01
CA ASN A 47 10.18 10.65 -11.13
C ASN A 47 10.97 9.71 -10.21
N GLU A 48 12.02 9.06 -10.72
CA GLU A 48 12.90 8.22 -9.90
C GLU A 48 13.60 9.06 -8.83
N LYS A 49 14.17 10.21 -9.21
CA LYS A 49 14.82 11.12 -8.26
C LYS A 49 13.85 11.62 -7.18
N ALA A 50 12.64 12.01 -7.57
CA ALA A 50 11.60 12.41 -6.62
C ALA A 50 11.25 11.27 -5.66
N SER A 51 11.14 10.05 -6.19
CA SER A 51 10.86 8.85 -5.40
C SER A 51 11.97 8.52 -4.40
N GLU A 52 13.24 8.73 -4.76
CA GLU A 52 14.37 8.59 -3.84
C GLU A 52 14.37 9.66 -2.74
N GLU A 53 14.06 10.91 -3.08
CA GLU A 53 14.00 12.01 -2.11
C GLU A 53 12.89 11.79 -1.09
N ILE A 54 11.70 11.37 -1.54
CA ILE A 54 10.58 10.99 -0.68
C ILE A 54 11.00 9.84 0.26
N LEU A 55 11.66 8.80 -0.28
CA LEU A 55 12.11 7.67 0.53
C LEU A 55 13.09 8.10 1.63
N LYS A 56 14.04 8.98 1.33
CA LYS A 56 14.99 9.52 2.32
C LYS A 56 14.29 10.31 3.42
N VAL A 57 13.28 11.11 3.06
CA VAL A 57 12.47 11.87 4.02
C VAL A 57 11.70 10.92 4.94
N GLU A 58 10.99 9.94 4.38
CA GLU A 58 10.21 8.99 5.16
C GLU A 58 11.11 8.16 6.10
N GLN A 59 12.26 7.67 5.63
CA GLN A 59 13.23 6.96 6.48
C GLN A 59 13.73 7.83 7.65
N LYS A 60 13.99 9.12 7.41
CA LYS A 60 14.38 10.06 8.47
C LYS A 60 13.26 10.19 9.50
N TYR A 61 12.02 10.41 9.06
CA TYR A 61 10.90 10.62 9.98
C TYR A 61 10.45 9.34 10.67
N ASN A 62 10.65 8.15 10.10
CA ASN A 62 10.45 6.87 10.80
C ASN A 62 11.36 6.75 12.02
N LYS A 63 12.65 7.03 11.85
CA LYS A 63 13.62 7.02 12.95
C LYS A 63 13.26 8.02 14.04
N LEU A 64 12.76 9.20 13.67
CA LEU A 64 12.31 10.22 14.61
C LEU A 64 10.99 9.87 15.30
N ARG A 65 10.07 9.18 14.61
CA ARG A 65 8.78 8.72 15.16
C ARG A 65 8.94 7.57 16.15
N LYS A 66 9.90 6.66 15.92
CA LYS A 66 10.14 5.47 16.75
C LYS A 66 10.19 5.74 18.27
N PRO A 67 11.03 6.65 18.79
CA PRO A 67 11.07 6.93 20.24
C PRO A 67 9.76 7.51 20.76
N CYS A 68 9.01 8.26 19.95
CA CYS A 68 7.69 8.78 20.32
C CYS A 68 6.66 7.64 20.44
N TYR A 69 6.70 6.65 19.53
CA TYR A 69 5.84 5.47 19.61
C TYR A 69 6.17 4.58 20.80
N GLU A 70 7.45 4.35 21.08
CA GLU A 70 7.90 3.61 22.26
C GLU A 70 7.43 4.29 23.54
N LYS A 71 7.65 5.62 23.67
CA LYS A 71 7.16 6.40 24.81
C LYS A 71 5.64 6.33 24.95
N ARG A 72 4.89 6.42 23.84
CA ARG A 72 3.43 6.27 23.85
C ARG A 72 3.02 4.87 24.31
N SER A 73 3.71 3.83 23.84
CA SER A 73 3.43 2.44 24.24
C SER A 73 3.58 2.25 25.75
N GLU A 74 4.65 2.79 26.36
CA GLU A 74 4.84 2.72 27.82
C GLU A 74 3.76 3.47 28.62
N LEU A 75 3.22 4.56 28.08
CA LEU A 75 2.10 5.27 28.70
C LEU A 75 0.78 4.50 28.57
N VAL A 76 0.52 3.92 27.39
CA VAL A 76 -0.68 3.12 27.11
C VAL A 76 -0.78 1.92 28.05
N LYS A 77 0.34 1.26 28.39
CA LYS A 77 0.37 0.15 29.37
C LYS A 77 -0.24 0.50 30.74
N ARG A 78 -0.33 1.79 31.09
CA ARG A 78 -0.91 2.25 32.37
C ARG A 78 -2.43 2.40 32.31
N ILE A 79 -3.04 2.25 31.15
CA ILE A 79 -4.47 2.35 30.92
C ILE A 79 -5.01 0.94 30.67
N PRO A 80 -5.70 0.32 31.64
CA PRO A 80 -6.30 -0.99 31.46
C PRO A 80 -7.28 -1.02 30.27
N ASN A 81 -7.33 -2.14 29.55
CA ASN A 81 -8.24 -2.38 28.43
C ASN A 81 -8.14 -1.35 27.30
N PHE A 82 -7.02 -0.62 27.18
CA PHE A 82 -6.91 0.46 26.21
C PHE A 82 -7.14 -0.01 24.77
N TRP A 83 -6.49 -1.09 24.34
CA TRP A 83 -6.55 -1.53 22.95
C TRP A 83 -7.90 -2.12 22.56
N VAL A 84 -8.49 -3.01 23.37
CA VAL A 84 -9.86 -3.49 23.13
C VAL A 84 -10.84 -2.33 23.07
N THR A 85 -10.75 -1.39 24.03
CA THR A 85 -11.59 -0.18 24.04
C THR A 85 -11.39 0.65 22.76
N ALA A 86 -10.15 0.79 22.27
CA ALA A 86 -9.89 1.51 21.04
C ALA A 86 -10.49 0.80 19.81
N PHE A 87 -10.42 -0.53 19.75
CA PHE A 87 -10.94 -1.31 18.63
C PHE A 87 -12.47 -1.33 18.58
N ILE A 88 -13.15 -1.56 19.71
CA ILE A 88 -14.62 -1.58 19.76
C ILE A 88 -15.23 -0.20 19.44
N ASN A 89 -14.51 0.88 19.75
CA ASN A 89 -14.94 2.25 19.43
C ASN A 89 -14.62 2.66 17.98
N HIS A 90 -13.88 1.86 17.22
CA HIS A 90 -13.58 2.15 15.81
C HIS A 90 -14.63 1.49 14.90
N PRO A 91 -15.49 2.26 14.18
CA PRO A 91 -16.67 1.71 13.50
C PRO A 91 -16.39 0.59 12.49
N GLN A 92 -15.28 0.68 11.76
CA GLN A 92 -14.95 -0.34 10.75
C GLN A 92 -14.30 -1.59 11.37
N VAL A 93 -13.72 -1.47 12.56
CA VAL A 93 -13.07 -2.62 13.20
C VAL A 93 -14.08 -3.35 14.07
N SER A 94 -14.90 -2.64 14.86
CA SER A 94 -15.96 -3.29 15.64
C SER A 94 -16.97 -4.02 14.76
N ALA A 95 -17.24 -3.53 13.54
CA ALA A 95 -18.13 -4.22 12.60
C ALA A 95 -17.63 -5.57 12.09
N ILE A 96 -16.34 -5.89 12.26
CA ILE A 96 -15.75 -7.16 11.84
C ILE A 96 -15.37 -8.07 13.00
N LEU A 97 -15.57 -7.62 14.25
CA LEU A 97 -15.28 -8.40 15.46
C LEU A 97 -16.54 -9.11 15.94
N ASP A 98 -16.43 -10.39 16.26
CA ASP A 98 -17.45 -11.11 17.02
C ASP A 98 -17.18 -11.08 18.54
N GLU A 99 -18.10 -11.68 19.32
CA GLU A 99 -18.02 -11.71 20.79
C GLU A 99 -16.79 -12.47 21.30
N GLU A 100 -16.38 -13.55 20.61
CA GLU A 100 -15.21 -14.34 21.01
C GLU A 100 -13.91 -13.58 20.73
N GLU A 101 -13.84 -12.88 19.60
CA GLU A 101 -12.71 -12.03 19.23
C GLU A 101 -12.58 -10.81 20.15
N GLU A 102 -13.69 -10.20 20.58
CA GLU A 102 -13.67 -9.11 21.57
C GLU A 102 -13.11 -9.58 22.92
N GLU A 103 -13.57 -10.73 23.42
CA GLU A 103 -13.06 -11.33 24.66
C GLU A 103 -11.57 -11.68 24.55
N CYS A 104 -11.12 -12.18 23.39
CA CYS A 104 -9.70 -12.38 23.13
C CYS A 104 -8.89 -11.07 23.16
N LEU A 105 -9.44 -9.98 22.64
CA LEU A 105 -8.77 -8.68 22.61
C LEU A 105 -8.58 -8.06 24.00
N HIS A 106 -9.27 -8.53 25.03
CA HIS A 106 -8.97 -8.14 26.42
C HIS A 106 -7.55 -8.51 26.85
N ALA A 107 -6.97 -9.58 26.28
CA ALA A 107 -5.59 -9.97 26.53
C ALA A 107 -4.56 -9.16 25.71
N LEU A 108 -4.99 -8.26 24.80
CA LEU A 108 -4.09 -7.47 23.95
C LEU A 108 -3.43 -6.34 24.75
N THR A 109 -2.12 -6.44 24.95
CA THR A 109 -1.35 -5.50 25.78
C THR A 109 -0.61 -4.44 24.95
N LYS A 110 -0.19 -4.78 23.74
CA LYS A 110 0.54 -3.87 22.85
C LYS A 110 0.15 -4.10 21.39
N LEU A 111 -0.03 -3.00 20.67
CA LEU A 111 -0.11 -2.97 19.22
C LEU A 111 1.06 -2.15 18.67
N GLU A 112 1.78 -2.71 17.71
CA GLU A 112 2.93 -2.08 17.09
C GLU A 112 2.85 -2.22 15.58
N VAL A 113 3.09 -1.12 14.88
CA VAL A 113 3.18 -1.10 13.41
C VAL A 113 4.59 -0.68 13.08
N GLU A 114 5.32 -1.55 12.38
CA GLU A 114 6.67 -1.28 11.93
C GLU A 114 6.70 -1.24 10.40
N GLU A 115 7.23 -0.16 9.85
CA GLU A 115 7.52 -0.06 8.42
C GLU A 115 8.84 -0.79 8.13
N PHE A 116 8.96 -1.41 6.95
CA PHE A 116 10.23 -2.00 6.53
C PHE A 116 11.28 -0.90 6.23
N GLU A 117 12.56 -1.29 6.19
CA GLU A 117 13.66 -0.35 5.88
C GLU A 117 13.48 0.32 4.50
N ASP A 118 13.04 -0.48 3.53
CA ASP A 118 12.43 0.04 2.32
C ASP A 118 10.92 0.19 2.53
N ILE A 119 10.48 1.42 2.74
CA ILE A 119 9.09 1.75 3.05
C ILE A 119 8.17 1.40 1.87
N LYS A 120 8.72 1.38 0.64
CA LYS A 120 7.99 0.94 -0.55
C LYS A 120 7.70 -0.56 -0.52
N SER A 121 8.43 -1.34 0.28
CA SER A 121 8.24 -2.78 0.43
C SER A 121 7.10 -3.14 1.39
N GLY A 122 6.55 -2.20 2.16
CA GLY A 122 5.38 -2.39 3.03
C GLY A 122 5.64 -2.30 4.54
N TYR A 123 4.82 -2.98 5.34
CA TYR A 123 4.81 -2.86 6.80
C TYR A 123 4.37 -4.16 7.49
N ARG A 124 4.63 -4.25 8.79
CA ARG A 124 4.18 -5.34 9.66
C ARG A 124 3.39 -4.80 10.85
N ILE A 125 2.39 -5.54 11.27
CA ILE A 125 1.59 -5.26 12.46
C ILE A 125 1.82 -6.40 13.46
N HIS A 126 2.20 -6.05 14.67
CA HIS A 126 2.36 -6.96 15.80
C HIS A 126 1.27 -6.71 16.84
N PHE A 127 0.58 -7.78 17.21
CA PHE A 127 -0.39 -7.83 18.29
C PHE A 127 0.21 -8.67 19.43
N TYR A 128 0.49 -8.05 20.57
CA TYR A 128 1.10 -8.71 21.71
C TYR A 128 0.04 -9.04 22.75
N PHE A 129 -0.05 -10.31 23.12
CA PHE A 129 -1.04 -10.82 24.05
C PHE A 129 -0.39 -11.34 25.34
N ASP A 130 -1.10 -11.14 26.45
CA ASP A 130 -0.87 -11.93 27.66
C ASP A 130 -1.43 -13.36 27.49
N GLU A 131 -1.15 -14.23 28.46
CA GLU A 131 -1.70 -15.59 28.50
C GLU A 131 -3.24 -15.54 28.46
N ASN A 132 -3.82 -16.33 27.56
CA ASN A 132 -5.25 -16.34 27.28
C ASN A 132 -5.70 -17.75 26.86
N PRO A 133 -7.01 -18.07 26.90
CA PRO A 133 -7.50 -19.42 26.63
C PRO A 133 -7.63 -19.76 25.13
N TYR A 134 -7.39 -18.82 24.23
CA TYR A 134 -7.64 -18.98 22.79
C TYR A 134 -6.40 -19.49 22.04
N PHE A 135 -5.21 -19.03 22.41
CA PHE A 135 -3.95 -19.44 21.81
C PHE A 135 -2.75 -19.26 22.76
N GLU A 136 -1.66 -19.98 22.47
CA GLU A 136 -0.41 -19.92 23.25
C GLU A 136 0.53 -18.79 22.80
N ASN A 137 0.32 -18.28 21.59
CA ASN A 137 1.20 -17.31 20.94
C ASN A 137 1.18 -15.96 21.66
N LYS A 138 2.35 -15.48 22.09
CA LYS A 138 2.47 -14.16 22.74
C LYS A 138 2.41 -12.99 21.75
N VAL A 139 2.70 -13.25 20.48
CA VAL A 139 2.72 -12.21 19.44
C VAL A 139 2.15 -12.76 18.14
N LEU A 140 1.04 -12.19 17.68
CA LEU A 140 0.54 -12.43 16.33
C LEU A 140 1.11 -11.36 15.40
N THR A 141 1.71 -11.77 14.29
CA THR A 141 2.34 -10.84 13.34
C THR A 141 1.71 -10.97 11.96
N LYS A 142 1.26 -9.85 11.41
CA LYS A 142 0.76 -9.77 10.04
C LYS A 142 1.62 -8.82 9.22
N GLU A 143 2.25 -9.34 8.17
CA GLU A 143 3.11 -8.58 7.27
C GLU A 143 2.40 -8.32 5.94
N PHE A 144 2.48 -7.09 5.48
CA PHE A 144 1.99 -6.63 4.19
C PHE A 144 3.19 -6.25 3.34
N HIS A 145 3.45 -7.04 2.30
CA HIS A 145 4.51 -6.73 1.34
C HIS A 145 3.89 -6.04 0.11
N LEU A 146 4.42 -4.87 -0.24
CA LEU A 146 4.06 -4.12 -1.44
C LEU A 146 5.15 -4.38 -2.49
N GLY A 147 4.79 -5.05 -3.60
CA GLY A 147 5.73 -5.35 -4.68
C GLY A 147 5.74 -4.27 -5.76
N SER A 148 6.90 -4.03 -6.38
CA SER A 148 7.04 -3.11 -7.52
C SER A 148 6.51 -3.66 -8.85
N GLY A 149 5.95 -4.87 -8.90
CA GLY A 149 5.47 -5.41 -10.18
C GLY A 149 4.90 -6.83 -10.23
N SER A 150 4.10 -7.29 -9.25
CA SER A 150 2.92 -8.19 -9.49
C SER A 150 2.46 -9.07 -8.32
N MET A 151 3.07 -9.08 -7.13
CA MET A 151 2.41 -9.72 -5.98
C MET A 151 2.63 -8.96 -4.68
N CYS A 152 1.61 -8.19 -4.31
CA CYS A 152 1.38 -7.93 -2.89
C CYS A 152 0.97 -9.26 -2.26
N TYR A 153 1.61 -9.64 -1.16
CA TYR A 153 1.21 -10.82 -0.41
C TYR A 153 1.18 -10.53 1.08
N ILE A 154 0.29 -11.23 1.76
CA ILE A 154 0.09 -11.12 3.20
C ILE A 154 0.71 -12.36 3.82
N LYS A 155 1.61 -12.17 4.78
CA LYS A 155 2.20 -13.26 5.55
C LYS A 155 1.72 -13.16 7.00
N VAL A 156 1.09 -14.22 7.49
CA VAL A 156 0.65 -14.31 8.89
C VAL A 156 1.61 -15.24 9.62
N HIS A 157 2.09 -14.79 10.77
CA HIS A 157 2.86 -15.59 11.71
C HIS A 157 2.02 -15.70 12.97
N LEU A 158 1.68 -16.93 13.32
CA LEU A 158 1.04 -17.28 14.57
C LEU A 158 2.15 -17.57 15.57
#